data_AF-A0A945D539-F1
#
_entry.id   AF-A0A945D539-F1
#
_cell.length_a   1.000
_cell.length_b   1.000
_cell.length_c   1.000
_cell.angle_alpha   90.00
_cell.angle_beta   90.00
_cell.angle_gamma   90.00
#
_symmetry.space_group_name_H-M   'P 1'
#
loop_
_entity.id
_entity.type
_entity.pdbx_description
1 polymer ?
#
loop_
_entity_poly.entity_id
_entity_poly.type
_entity_poly.pdbx_seq_one_letter_code
_entity_poly.pdbx_strand_id
1 'polypeptide(L)'
;MDKSVKKIVSALIVDDFANALQAWKHSPYCDQICQLDKLECEKSAQNLKCIEYLENMLTNLALEKRDTNFRYFADQVRRKRKSI
;
A
#
# COMPACT_ATOMS: atom_id res chain seq x y z
N MET A 1 0.71 -14.00 -5.62
CA MET A 1 0.83 -12.76 -4.82
C MET A 1 2.00 -12.93 -3.87
N ASP A 2 3.01 -12.08 -4.00
CA ASP A 2 4.25 -12.10 -3.20
C ASP A 2 3.96 -12.00 -1.69
N LYS A 3 4.84 -12.57 -0.85
CA LYS A 3 4.68 -12.57 0.61
C LYS A 3 4.64 -11.16 1.20
N SER A 4 5.36 -10.21 0.62
CA SER A 4 5.41 -8.82 1.09
C SER A 4 4.08 -8.12 0.88
N VAL A 5 3.50 -8.28 -0.31
CA VAL A 5 2.17 -7.76 -0.66
C VAL A 5 1.09 -8.41 0.21
N LYS A 6 1.18 -9.72 0.49
CA LYS A 6 0.26 -10.40 1.42
C LYS A 6 0.35 -9.83 2.83
N LYS A 7 1.55 -9.54 3.33
CA LYS A 7 1.76 -8.97 4.67
C LYS A 7 1.20 -7.55 4.76
N ILE A 8 1.42 -6.73 3.74
CA ILE A 8 0.85 -5.38 3.61
C ILE A 8 -0.68 -5.44 3.62
N VAL A 9 -1.27 -6.26 2.74
CA VAL A 9 -2.72 -6.41 2.67
C VAL A 9 -3.27 -6.90 4.01
N SER A 10 -2.64 -7.90 4.64
CA SER A 10 -3.04 -8.41 5.95
C SER A 10 -3.01 -7.32 7.04
N ALA A 11 -1.97 -6.48 7.05
CA ALA A 11 -1.87 -5.36 7.98
C ALA A 11 -2.96 -4.30 7.74
N LEU A 12 -3.33 -4.03 6.48
CA LEU A 12 -4.47 -3.17 6.15
C LEU A 12 -5.81 -3.75 6.60
N ILE A 13 -5.99 -5.08 6.62
CA ILE A 13 -7.23 -5.73 7.09
C ILE A 13 -7.52 -5.39 8.55
N VAL A 14 -6.48 -5.32 9.37
CA VAL A 14 -6.57 -5.06 10.81
C VAL A 14 -6.39 -3.58 11.17
N ASP A 15 -6.50 -2.67 10.18
CA ASP A 15 -6.25 -1.21 10.29
C ASP A 15 -4.88 -0.85 10.90
N ASP A 16 -3.89 -1.72 10.74
CA ASP A 16 -2.52 -1.49 11.23
C ASP A 16 -1.69 -0.81 10.14
N PHE A 17 -2.06 0.44 9.86
CA PHE A 17 -1.48 1.21 8.77
C PHE A 17 0.01 1.52 8.99
N ALA A 18 0.43 1.67 10.25
CA ALA A 18 1.84 1.87 10.60
C ALA A 18 2.69 0.65 10.23
N ASN A 19 2.25 -0.56 10.57
CA ASN A 19 2.93 -1.78 10.15
C ASN A 19 2.82 -2.03 8.65
N ALA A 20 1.70 -1.66 8.01
CA ALA A 20 1.58 -1.73 6.55
C ALA A 20 2.62 -0.83 5.87
N LEU A 21 2.77 0.42 6.34
CA LEU A 21 3.78 1.37 5.86
C LEU A 21 5.22 0.90 6.14
N GLN A 22 5.47 0.32 7.32
CA GLN A 22 6.78 -0.20 7.65
C GLN A 22 7.13 -1.42 6.78
N ALA A 23 6.19 -2.35 6.58
CA ALA A 23 6.36 -3.46 5.66
C ALA A 23 6.59 -3.00 4.21
N TRP A 24 5.95 -1.90 3.84
CA TRP A 24 6.15 -1.20 2.57
C TRP A 24 7.58 -0.72 2.39
N LYS A 25 8.11 0.04 3.36
CA LYS A 25 9.46 0.61 3.32
C LYS A 25 10.56 -0.44 3.19
N HIS A 26 10.34 -1.62 3.74
CA HIS A 26 11.30 -2.73 3.74
C HIS A 26 11.02 -3.75 2.61
N SER A 27 10.04 -3.50 1.75
CA SER A 27 9.78 -4.33 0.59
C SER A 27 10.89 -4.16 -0.44
N PRO A 28 11.38 -5.24 -1.08
CA PRO A 28 12.35 -5.12 -2.17
C PRO A 28 11.83 -4.35 -3.39
N TYR A 29 10.52 -4.06 -3.42
CA TYR A 29 9.83 -3.34 -4.49
C TYR A 29 9.41 -1.91 -4.08
N CYS A 30 9.89 -1.40 -2.94
CA CYS A 30 9.51 -0.08 -2.42
C CYS A 30 9.64 1.01 -3.50
N ASP A 31 10.76 1.03 -4.21
CA ASP A 31 11.05 1.93 -5.32
C ASP A 31 10.05 1.82 -6.47
N GLN A 32 9.73 0.61 -6.92
CA GLN A 32 8.82 0.36 -8.04
C GLN A 32 7.39 0.76 -7.72
N ILE A 33 6.97 0.53 -6.48
CA ILE A 33 5.62 0.87 -6.05
C ILE A 33 5.53 2.36 -5.74
N CYS A 34 6.46 2.91 -4.98
CA CYS A 34 6.41 4.31 -4.63
C CYS A 34 6.80 5.24 -5.78
N GLN A 35 7.36 4.68 -6.87
CA GLN A 35 7.99 5.42 -7.97
C GLN A 35 9.00 6.45 -7.44
N LEU A 36 9.79 6.00 -6.47
CA LEU A 36 10.84 6.77 -5.82
C LEU A 36 12.16 6.02 -5.98
N ASP A 37 13.28 6.72 -5.87
CA ASP A 37 14.56 6.04 -5.72
C ASP A 37 14.54 5.17 -4.46
N LYS A 38 15.17 4.00 -4.50
CA LYS A 38 15.17 3.04 -3.38
C LYS A 38 15.66 3.66 -2.06
N LEU A 39 16.71 4.47 -2.14
CA LEU A 39 17.25 5.24 -1.03
C LEU A 39 16.27 6.31 -0.50
N GLU A 40 15.48 6.92 -1.39
CA GLU A 40 14.43 7.86 -0.98
C GLU A 40 13.22 7.15 -0.39
N CYS A 41 12.87 5.97 -0.89
CA CYS A 41 11.75 5.17 -0.38
C CYS A 41 11.98 4.74 1.08
N GLU A 42 13.20 4.35 1.41
CA GLU A 42 13.61 3.98 2.78
C GLU A 42 13.70 5.19 3.72
N LYS A 43 14.13 6.36 3.20
CA LYS A 43 14.41 7.56 4.01
C LYS A 43 13.26 8.56 4.13
N SER A 44 12.37 8.62 3.13
CA SER A 44 11.43 9.72 2.99
C SER A 44 10.24 9.59 3.95
N ALA A 45 9.82 10.76 4.45
CA ALA A 45 8.53 10.96 5.11
C ALA A 45 7.36 11.06 4.11
N GLN A 46 7.64 11.12 2.80
CA GLN A 46 6.62 11.24 1.76
C GLN A 46 5.99 9.88 1.42
N ASN A 47 5.27 9.35 2.41
CA ASN A 47 4.41 8.18 2.31
C ASN A 47 3.22 8.37 1.34
N LEU A 48 2.85 9.61 0.99
CA LEU A 48 1.64 9.90 0.21
C LEU A 48 1.62 9.22 -1.17
N LYS A 49 2.75 9.22 -1.90
CA LYS A 49 2.85 8.54 -3.20
C LYS A 49 2.73 7.01 -3.09
N CYS A 50 3.38 6.42 -2.08
CA CYS A 50 3.27 4.98 -1.79
C CYS A 50 1.82 4.58 -1.46
N ILE A 51 1.14 5.42 -0.65
CA ILE A 51 -0.25 5.22 -0.24
C ILE A 51 -1.19 5.33 -1.45
N GLU A 52 -0.96 6.30 -2.34
CA GLU A 52 -1.72 6.47 -3.58
C GLU A 52 -1.53 5.30 -4.55
N TYR A 53 -0.30 4.80 -4.72
CA TYR A 53 -0.07 3.60 -5.51
C TYR A 53 -0.79 2.38 -4.93
N LEU A 54 -0.72 2.20 -3.61
CA LEU A 54 -1.40 1.10 -2.91
C LEU A 54 -2.93 1.17 -3.12
N GLU A 55 -3.52 2.36 -3.03
CA GLU A 55 -4.93 2.60 -3.37
C GLU A 55 -5.24 2.15 -4.81
N ASN A 56 -4.42 2.56 -5.78
CA ASN A 56 -4.61 2.24 -7.19
C ASN A 56 -4.44 0.74 -7.48
N MET A 57 -3.41 0.10 -6.90
CA MET A 57 -3.17 -1.33 -7.03
C MET A 57 -4.34 -2.15 -6.48
N LEU A 58 -4.83 -1.80 -5.28
CA LEU A 58 -5.98 -2.47 -4.67
C LEU A 58 -7.25 -2.26 -5.49
N THR A 59 -7.45 -1.07 -6.05
CA THR A 59 -8.57 -0.77 -6.95
C THR A 59 -8.51 -1.62 -8.21
N ASN A 60 -7.34 -1.73 -8.84
CA ASN A 60 -7.15 -2.55 -10.04
C ASN A 60 -7.34 -4.05 -9.74
N LEU A 61 -6.78 -4.55 -8.64
CA LEU A 61 -6.98 -5.93 -8.20
C LEU A 61 -8.46 -6.22 -7.90
N ALA A 62 -9.19 -5.27 -7.34
CA ALA A 62 -10.63 -5.40 -7.11
C ALA A 62 -11.39 -5.55 -8.44
N LEU A 63 -11.00 -4.81 -9.48
CA LEU A 63 -11.61 -4.90 -10.81
C LEU A 63 -11.26 -6.22 -11.50
N GLU A 64 -9.97 -6.58 -11.52
CA GLU A 64 -9.47 -7.80 -12.18
C GLU A 64 -10.00 -9.08 -11.52
N LYS A 65 -10.06 -9.12 -10.20
CA LYS A 65 -10.46 -10.30 -9.43
C LYS A 65 -11.95 -10.32 -9.09
N ARG A 66 -12.67 -9.21 -9.33
CA ARG A 66 -14.04 -8.98 -8.87
C ARG A 66 -14.22 -9.26 -7.37
N ASP A 67 -13.21 -8.92 -6.58
CA ASP A 67 -13.15 -9.20 -5.15
C ASP A 67 -13.46 -7.93 -4.36
N THR A 68 -14.55 -7.97 -3.58
CA THR A 68 -15.03 -6.86 -2.78
C THR A 68 -14.10 -6.52 -1.61
N ASN A 69 -13.25 -7.44 -1.18
CA ASN A 69 -12.26 -7.18 -0.13
C ASN A 69 -11.19 -6.19 -0.60
N PHE A 70 -10.66 -6.36 -1.82
CA PHE A 70 -9.70 -5.40 -2.37
C PHE A 70 -10.30 -4.01 -2.53
N ARG A 71 -11.59 -3.93 -2.91
CA ARG A 71 -12.31 -2.65 -2.99
C ARG A 71 -12.45 -2.00 -1.61
N TYR A 72 -12.82 -2.78 -0.60
CA TYR A 72 -12.88 -2.31 0.79
C TYR A 72 -11.53 -1.76 1.27
N PHE A 73 -10.42 -2.47 0.99
CA PHE A 73 -9.09 -2.01 1.38
C PHE A 73 -8.64 -0.77 0.61
N ALA A 74 -8.94 -0.66 -0.69
CA ALA A 74 -8.67 0.55 -1.45
C ALA A 74 -9.37 1.77 -0.85
N ASP A 75 -10.63 1.63 -0.42
CA ASP A 75 -11.37 2.72 0.22
C ASP A 75 -10.81 3.07 1.61
N GLN A 76 -10.34 2.10 2.40
CA GLN A 76 -9.65 2.37 3.68
C GLN A 76 -8.36 3.16 3.47
N VAL A 77 -7.54 2.76 2.51
CA VAL A 77 -6.29 3.46 2.14
C VAL A 77 -6.58 4.88 1.67
N ARG A 78 -7.60 5.07 0.82
CA ARG A 78 -8.07 6.40 0.38
C ARG A 78 -8.48 7.30 1.54
N ARG A 79 -9.23 6.76 2.53
CA ARG A 79 -9.67 7.53 3.71
C ARG A 79 -8.49 7.98 4.55
N LYS A 80 -7.52 7.10 4.82
CA LYS A 80 -6.30 7.45 5.56
C LYS A 80 -5.46 8.49 4.81
N ARG A 81 -5.30 8.34 3.49
CA ARG A 81 -4.59 9.33 2.64
C ARG A 81 -5.17 10.73 2.76
N LYS A 82 -6.49 10.86 2.86
CA LYS A 82 -7.18 12.15 3.03
C LYS A 82 -7.06 12.75 4.44
N SER A 83 -6.62 11.97 5.42
CA SER A 83 -6.47 12.39 6.82
C SER A 83 -5.04 12.76 7.23
N ILE A 84 -4.07 12.56 6.33
CA ILE A 84 -2.66 12.94 6.46
C ILE A 84 -2.44 14.22 5.65
#